data_AF-A0A357K687-F1
#
_entry.id   AF-A0A357K687-F1
#
_cell.length_a   1.000
_cell.length_b   1.000
_cell.length_c   1.000
_cell.angle_alpha   90.00
_cell.angle_beta   90.00
_cell.angle_gamma   90.00
#
_symmetry.space_group_name_H-M   'P 1'
#
loop_
_entity.id
_entity.type
_entity.pdbx_description
1 polymer ?
#
loop_
_entity_poly.entity_id
_entity_poly.type
_entity_poly.pdbx_seq_one_letter_code
_entity_poly.pdbx_strand_id
1 'polypeptide(L)'
;LLATAGCTRQKDAEIRIAYDVVWNGSPYEIGESAPDVQGRPVQLERLECYVSDFAIHDVDEGWLPIDTVARIDFSKDDAHAVLTIPGEGDRTIDGLRMGLGVPEDRNVDVDPASYTDPDHPLGYTGSAGLHWGWAAGYIFSVYEGRLLTEPNTLFTYHAGDDLTFRTTELMWEEPWLLECGSKDHNITLVLDAYECLHGVNDTIDPEIDPETHTGNNLPLAIRWVDLYQNAWSIQP
;
A
#
# COMPACT_ATOMS: atom_id res chain seq x y z
N LEU A 1 20.55 48.58 -15.00
CA LEU A 1 19.55 47.58 -14.53
C LEU A 1 20.28 46.25 -14.41
N LEU A 2 20.60 45.82 -13.19
CA LEU A 2 21.00 44.42 -12.96
C LEU A 2 19.71 43.62 -12.81
N ALA A 3 19.41 42.76 -13.78
CA ALA A 3 18.44 41.71 -13.60
C ALA A 3 19.11 40.63 -12.74
N THR A 4 18.66 40.50 -11.49
CA THR A 4 18.97 39.35 -10.65
C THR A 4 18.29 38.14 -11.28
N ALA A 5 19.07 37.31 -11.99
CA ALA A 5 18.67 35.95 -12.29
C ALA A 5 18.65 35.18 -10.96
N GLY A 6 17.47 35.10 -10.34
CA GLY A 6 17.26 34.16 -9.25
C GLY A 6 17.33 32.76 -9.83
N CYS A 7 18.46 32.07 -9.65
CA CYS A 7 18.45 30.63 -9.73
C CYS A 7 17.62 30.13 -8.55
N THR A 8 16.32 29.87 -8.75
CA THR A 8 15.60 28.95 -7.90
C THR A 8 16.22 27.59 -8.15
N ARG A 9 17.14 27.18 -7.27
CA ARG A 9 17.75 25.87 -7.38
C ARG A 9 16.72 24.88 -6.87
N GLN A 10 16.18 24.04 -7.75
CA GLN A 10 15.36 22.90 -7.37
C GLN A 10 16.07 22.12 -6.25
N LYS A 11 15.33 21.88 -5.18
CA LYS A 11 15.76 21.13 -4.01
C LYS A 11 14.60 20.22 -3.61
N ASP A 12 14.70 18.98 -4.04
CA ASP A 12 13.68 18.00 -3.75
C ASP A 12 13.67 17.68 -2.25
N ALA A 13 12.49 17.63 -1.66
CA ALA A 13 12.30 17.12 -0.32
C ALA A 13 12.08 15.60 -0.36
N GLU A 14 12.33 14.91 0.75
CA GLU A 14 12.04 13.49 0.92
C GLU A 14 11.06 13.30 2.08
N ILE A 15 10.01 12.53 1.81
CA ILE A 15 9.08 12.03 2.82
C ILE A 15 9.28 10.53 2.90
N ARG A 16 9.59 10.05 4.10
CA ARG A 16 9.62 8.63 4.39
C ARG A 16 8.27 8.20 4.95
N ILE A 17 7.63 7.23 4.31
CA ILE A 17 6.37 6.63 4.77
C ILE A 17 6.68 5.26 5.36
N ALA A 18 6.52 5.11 6.67
CA ALA A 18 6.51 3.83 7.36
C ALA A 18 5.14 3.17 7.25
N TYR A 19 5.11 1.83 7.24
CA TYR A 19 3.89 1.04 7.20
C TYR A 19 3.85 0.10 8.40
N ASP A 20 2.86 0.31 9.25
CA ASP A 20 2.59 -0.55 10.41
C ASP A 20 1.32 -1.37 10.17
N VAL A 21 1.20 -2.49 10.88
CA VAL A 21 0.01 -3.33 10.89
C VAL A 21 -0.55 -3.44 12.30
N VAL A 22 -1.87 -3.36 12.40
CA VAL A 22 -2.64 -3.59 13.63
C VAL A 22 -3.74 -4.61 13.36
N TRP A 23 -4.32 -5.14 14.43
CA TRP A 23 -5.50 -5.98 14.40
C TRP A 23 -6.56 -5.40 15.31
N ASN A 24 -7.62 -4.83 14.71
CA ASN A 24 -8.69 -4.15 15.42
C ASN A 24 -8.14 -3.09 16.40
N GLY A 25 -7.24 -2.24 15.89
CA GLY A 25 -6.54 -1.19 16.62
C GLY A 25 -5.44 -1.62 17.60
N SER A 26 -5.17 -2.92 17.78
CA SER A 26 -4.07 -3.41 18.63
C SER A 26 -2.83 -3.75 17.79
N PRO A 27 -1.59 -3.51 18.26
CA PRO A 27 -0.39 -3.95 17.55
C PRO A 27 -0.47 -5.43 17.18
N TYR A 28 -0.03 -5.77 15.98
CA TYR A 28 -0.05 -7.12 15.46
C TYR A 28 1.27 -7.42 14.73
N GLU A 29 1.83 -8.60 14.93
CA GLU A 29 2.97 -9.09 14.15
C GLU A 29 2.54 -10.30 13.31
N ILE A 30 3.06 -10.42 12.09
CA ILE A 30 2.79 -11.58 11.23
C ILE A 30 3.22 -12.86 11.94
N GLY A 31 2.32 -13.84 11.98
CA GLY A 31 2.48 -15.09 12.74
C GLY A 31 1.86 -15.07 14.14
N GLU A 32 1.44 -13.92 14.66
CA GLU A 32 0.64 -13.87 15.89
C GLU A 32 -0.81 -14.32 15.64
N SER A 33 -1.50 -14.70 16.72
CA SER A 33 -2.92 -15.05 16.64
C SER A 33 -3.81 -13.97 17.24
N ALA A 34 -4.87 -13.62 16.52
CA ALA A 34 -5.87 -12.65 16.94
C ALA A 34 -7.28 -13.10 16.50
N PRO A 35 -8.35 -12.72 17.22
CA PRO A 35 -9.70 -13.21 16.92
C PRO A 35 -10.33 -12.50 15.71
N ASP A 36 -11.09 -13.23 14.90
CA ASP A 36 -12.02 -12.66 13.92
C ASP A 36 -13.32 -12.17 14.58
N VAL A 37 -14.27 -11.68 13.76
CA VAL A 37 -15.58 -11.20 14.24
C VAL A 37 -16.42 -12.26 14.96
N GLN A 38 -16.16 -13.55 14.72
CA GLN A 38 -16.84 -14.68 15.36
C GLN A 38 -16.08 -15.19 16.61
N GLY A 39 -14.95 -14.57 16.94
CA GLY A 39 -14.08 -15.00 18.03
C GLY A 39 -13.20 -16.20 17.69
N ARG A 40 -13.13 -16.62 16.43
CA ARG A 40 -12.23 -17.69 15.98
C ARG A 40 -10.80 -17.12 15.89
N PRO A 41 -9.80 -17.83 16.43
CA PRO A 41 -8.41 -17.41 16.30
C PRO A 41 -7.94 -17.47 14.84
N VAL A 42 -7.51 -16.34 14.30
CA VAL A 42 -6.84 -16.18 13.00
C VAL A 42 -5.34 -16.08 13.24
N GLN A 43 -4.54 -16.58 12.31
CA GLN A 43 -3.10 -16.33 12.23
C GLN A 43 -2.75 -15.97 10.79
N LEU A 44 -2.23 -14.76 10.55
CA LEU A 44 -1.66 -14.39 9.26
C LEU A 44 -0.26 -14.98 9.11
N GLU A 45 0.02 -15.45 7.92
CA GLU A 45 1.30 -16.04 7.53
C GLU A 45 2.04 -15.16 6.53
N ARG A 46 1.28 -14.39 5.73
CA ARG A 46 1.82 -13.50 4.71
C ARG A 46 0.91 -12.29 4.50
N LEU A 47 1.52 -11.12 4.56
CA LEU A 47 0.88 -9.85 4.26
C LEU A 47 1.89 -8.99 3.49
N GLU A 48 1.62 -8.78 2.21
CA GLU A 48 2.47 -7.97 1.33
C GLU A 48 1.60 -7.16 0.37
N CYS A 49 2.07 -5.99 -0.06
CA CYS A 49 1.38 -5.22 -1.08
C CYS A 49 2.32 -4.33 -1.90
N TYR A 50 1.85 -3.92 -3.07
CA TYR A 50 2.38 -2.79 -3.81
C TYR A 50 1.62 -1.52 -3.44
N VAL A 51 2.37 -0.44 -3.30
CA VAL A 51 1.85 0.91 -3.15
C VAL A 51 2.47 1.79 -4.23
N SER A 52 1.65 2.61 -4.88
CA SER A 52 2.05 3.40 -6.05
C SER A 52 1.19 4.65 -6.20
N ASP A 53 1.28 5.34 -7.34
CA ASP A 53 0.44 6.49 -7.71
C ASP A 53 0.22 7.48 -6.56
N PHE A 54 1.32 7.77 -5.86
CA PHE A 54 1.28 8.68 -4.73
C PHE A 54 0.91 10.07 -5.21
N ALA A 55 0.19 10.82 -4.37
CA ALA A 55 0.07 12.26 -4.53
C ALA A 55 0.03 12.91 -3.15
N ILE A 56 0.62 14.09 -3.01
CA ILE A 56 0.45 14.92 -1.82
C ILE A 56 -0.56 16.02 -2.15
N HIS A 57 -1.41 16.38 -1.19
CA HIS A 57 -2.29 17.53 -1.33
C HIS A 57 -1.59 18.74 -0.71
N ASP A 58 -1.26 19.71 -1.56
CA ASP A 58 -0.81 21.03 -1.15
C ASP A 58 -2.03 21.96 -1.02
N VAL A 59 -2.12 22.72 0.07
CA VAL A 59 -3.29 23.58 0.36
C VAL A 59 -3.54 24.65 -0.72
N ASP A 60 -2.50 25.08 -1.44
CA ASP A 60 -2.56 26.12 -2.46
C ASP A 60 -2.61 25.53 -3.88
N GLU A 61 -1.85 24.46 -4.14
CA GLU A 61 -1.70 23.85 -5.48
C GLU A 61 -2.61 22.64 -5.73
N GLY A 62 -3.21 22.06 -4.69
CA GLY A 62 -4.02 20.85 -4.75
C GLY A 62 -3.18 19.57 -4.83
N TRP A 63 -3.73 18.52 -5.46
CA TRP A 63 -3.06 17.22 -5.59
C TRP A 63 -1.87 17.27 -6.55
N LEU A 64 -0.68 16.95 -6.02
CA LEU A 64 0.59 16.88 -6.75
C LEU A 64 1.04 15.41 -6.85
N PRO A 65 1.07 14.82 -8.05
CA PRO A 65 1.45 13.42 -8.22
C PRO A 65 2.95 13.20 -7.99
N ILE A 66 3.28 12.09 -7.34
CA ILE A 66 4.62 11.64 -7.00
C ILE A 66 4.82 10.24 -7.58
N ASP A 67 5.69 10.13 -8.59
CA ASP A 67 6.00 8.85 -9.22
C ASP A 67 6.89 8.01 -8.30
N THR A 68 6.29 7.08 -7.58
CA THR A 68 6.98 6.14 -6.70
C THR A 68 6.19 4.85 -6.69
N VAL A 69 6.89 3.72 -6.75
CA VAL A 69 6.32 2.38 -6.51
C VAL A 69 7.15 1.75 -5.41
N ALA A 70 6.50 1.14 -4.42
CA ALA A 70 7.16 0.38 -3.38
C ALA A 70 6.44 -0.94 -3.14
N ARG A 71 7.21 -1.96 -2.74
CA ARG A 71 6.68 -3.21 -2.21
C ARG A 71 6.82 -3.19 -0.70
N ILE A 72 5.71 -3.37 -0.01
CA ILE A 72 5.63 -3.41 1.45
C ILE A 72 5.47 -4.87 1.87
N ASP A 73 6.35 -5.31 2.75
CA ASP A 73 6.35 -6.65 3.33
C ASP A 73 6.26 -6.49 4.85
N PHE A 74 5.08 -6.74 5.40
CA PHE A 74 4.76 -6.47 6.80
C PHE A 74 5.43 -7.47 7.77
N SER A 75 6.13 -8.49 7.26
CA SER A 75 6.95 -9.38 8.09
C SER A 75 8.35 -8.82 8.37
N LYS A 76 8.73 -7.75 7.69
CA LYS A 76 10.06 -7.12 7.84
C LYS A 76 10.02 -5.97 8.81
N ASP A 77 11.08 -5.87 9.60
CA ASP A 77 11.41 -4.64 10.32
C ASP A 77 11.55 -3.49 9.30
N ASP A 78 10.98 -2.34 9.62
CA ASP A 78 11.15 -1.09 8.86
C ASP A 78 10.53 -1.09 7.45
N ALA A 79 9.34 -1.65 7.26
CA ALA A 79 8.62 -1.56 5.99
C ALA A 79 8.30 -0.10 5.62
N HIS A 80 8.80 0.38 4.48
CA HIS A 80 8.67 1.79 4.10
C HIS A 80 8.73 2.08 2.60
N ALA A 81 8.30 3.28 2.24
CA ALA A 81 8.50 3.93 0.96
C ALA A 81 9.19 5.28 1.17
N VAL A 82 9.95 5.74 0.17
CA VAL A 82 10.53 7.08 0.16
C VAL A 82 10.01 7.83 -1.04
N LEU A 83 9.35 8.96 -0.78
CA LEU A 83 8.79 9.84 -1.79
C LEU A 83 9.74 11.01 -1.99
N THR A 84 10.17 11.23 -3.23
CA THR A 84 10.93 12.43 -3.59
C THR A 84 9.96 13.48 -4.12
N ILE A 85 9.85 14.60 -3.42
CA ILE A 85 8.91 15.68 -3.72
C ILE A 85 9.66 16.80 -4.46
N PRO A 86 9.41 17.02 -5.76
CA PRO A 86 10.05 18.09 -6.50
C PRO A 86 9.58 19.46 -6.00
N GLY A 87 10.53 20.36 -5.75
CA GLY A 87 10.22 21.67 -5.19
C GLY A 87 11.30 22.72 -5.39
N GLU A 88 10.85 23.96 -5.54
CA GLU A 88 11.70 25.16 -5.48
C GLU A 88 11.41 26.01 -4.23
N GLY A 89 10.41 25.63 -3.43
CA GLY A 89 9.95 26.33 -2.23
C GLY A 89 9.23 25.38 -1.27
N ASP A 90 8.93 25.89 -0.07
CA ASP A 90 8.21 25.15 0.97
C ASP A 90 6.77 24.88 0.54
N ARG A 91 6.20 23.79 1.04
CA ARG A 91 4.82 23.37 0.74
C ARG A 91 4.03 23.19 2.02
N THR A 92 2.74 23.49 1.97
CA THR A 92 1.84 23.27 3.11
C THR A 92 0.93 22.11 2.76
N ILE A 93 1.09 20.97 3.45
CA ILE A 93 0.50 19.68 3.08
C ILE A 93 -0.58 19.30 4.09
N ASP A 94 -1.74 18.86 3.59
CA ASP A 94 -2.87 18.38 4.40
C ASP A 94 -3.50 17.07 3.86
N GLY A 95 -2.90 16.45 2.85
CA GLY A 95 -3.35 15.15 2.36
C GLY A 95 -2.30 14.28 1.68
N LEU A 96 -2.54 12.97 1.70
CA LEU A 96 -1.78 11.95 0.99
C LEU A 96 -2.77 11.03 0.25
N ARG A 97 -2.53 10.80 -1.03
CA ARG A 97 -3.19 9.77 -1.83
C ARG A 97 -2.18 8.67 -2.12
N MET A 98 -2.64 7.43 -2.07
CA MET A 98 -1.83 6.24 -2.35
C MET A 98 -2.64 5.24 -3.17
N GLY A 99 -2.08 4.82 -4.30
CA GLY A 99 -2.54 3.67 -5.07
C GLY A 99 -2.20 2.37 -4.36
N LEU A 100 -3.15 1.45 -4.36
CA LEU A 100 -3.07 0.11 -3.76
C LEU A 100 -2.96 -0.89 -4.91
N GLY A 101 -1.73 -1.21 -5.30
CA GLY A 101 -1.41 -2.03 -6.45
C GLY A 101 -0.37 -1.40 -7.39
N VAL A 102 -0.22 -1.98 -8.57
CA VAL A 102 0.66 -1.48 -9.64
C VAL A 102 -0.20 -0.74 -10.68
N PRO A 103 0.19 0.45 -11.15
CA PRO A 103 -0.60 1.18 -12.15
C PRO A 103 -0.71 0.40 -13.47
N GLU A 104 -1.84 0.57 -14.17
CA GLU A 104 -2.17 -0.16 -15.40
C GLU A 104 -1.06 -0.09 -16.46
N ASP A 105 -0.41 1.07 -16.62
CA ASP A 105 0.68 1.28 -17.59
C ASP A 105 1.99 0.54 -17.24
N ARG A 106 2.07 -0.07 -16.05
CA ARG A 106 3.22 -0.81 -15.52
C ARG A 106 2.88 -2.23 -15.08
N ASN A 107 1.63 -2.68 -15.25
CA ASN A 107 1.14 -3.94 -14.71
C ASN A 107 1.24 -5.10 -15.72
N VAL A 108 0.35 -5.10 -16.72
CA VAL A 108 0.26 -6.16 -17.74
C VAL A 108 1.19 -5.89 -18.92
N ASP A 109 1.59 -6.95 -19.61
CA ASP A 109 2.53 -6.90 -20.74
C ASP A 109 3.92 -6.32 -20.39
N VAL A 110 4.23 -6.22 -19.09
CA VAL A 110 5.53 -5.82 -18.56
C VAL A 110 6.28 -7.04 -18.05
N ASP A 111 7.50 -7.23 -18.56
CA ASP A 111 8.45 -8.24 -18.06
C ASP A 111 9.29 -7.62 -16.93
N PRO A 112 9.26 -8.17 -15.69
CA PRO A 112 10.13 -7.72 -14.60
C PRO A 112 11.63 -7.72 -14.95
N ALA A 113 12.07 -8.54 -15.91
CA ALA A 113 13.45 -8.55 -16.39
C ALA A 113 13.80 -7.35 -17.27
N SER A 114 12.82 -6.52 -17.67
CA SER A 114 13.03 -5.29 -18.44
C SER A 114 13.53 -4.12 -17.59
N TYR A 115 13.39 -4.19 -16.27
CA TYR A 115 13.93 -3.17 -15.36
C TYR A 115 15.46 -3.25 -15.32
N THR A 116 16.13 -2.11 -15.55
CA THR A 116 17.61 -2.04 -15.54
C THR A 116 18.18 -2.40 -14.17
N ASP A 117 17.49 -1.96 -13.12
CA ASP A 117 17.78 -2.36 -11.75
C ASP A 117 16.89 -3.57 -11.39
N PRO A 118 17.47 -4.77 -11.20
CA PRO A 118 16.69 -5.96 -10.84
C PRO A 118 16.08 -5.86 -9.43
N ASP A 119 16.61 -4.99 -8.56
CA ASP A 119 16.12 -4.77 -7.19
C ASP A 119 15.05 -3.69 -7.11
N HIS A 120 14.73 -3.02 -8.24
CA HIS A 120 13.55 -2.17 -8.35
C HIS A 120 12.30 -2.95 -7.88
N PRO A 121 11.32 -2.33 -7.19
CA PRO A 121 10.16 -3.06 -6.65
C PRO A 121 9.37 -3.89 -7.68
N LEU A 122 9.37 -3.45 -8.94
CA LEU A 122 8.77 -4.15 -10.08
C LEU A 122 9.79 -5.00 -10.88
N GLY A 123 11.07 -4.95 -10.54
CA GLY A 123 12.12 -5.73 -11.17
C GLY A 123 12.08 -7.23 -10.81
N TYR A 124 12.87 -8.02 -11.53
CA TYR A 124 12.90 -9.48 -11.38
C TYR A 124 13.16 -9.95 -9.94
N THR A 125 14.17 -9.39 -9.27
CA THR A 125 14.47 -9.73 -7.86
C THR A 125 13.55 -8.98 -6.92
N GLY A 126 13.33 -7.68 -7.15
CA GLY A 126 12.56 -6.82 -6.24
C GLY A 126 11.08 -7.19 -6.11
N SER A 127 10.49 -7.77 -7.16
CA SER A 127 9.11 -8.28 -7.14
C SER A 127 8.92 -9.49 -6.24
N ALA A 128 9.99 -10.23 -5.95
CA ALA A 128 10.04 -11.32 -4.98
C ALA A 128 8.86 -12.32 -5.06
N GLY A 129 8.44 -12.65 -6.28
CA GLY A 129 7.35 -13.62 -6.52
C GLY A 129 5.94 -13.01 -6.52
N LEU A 130 5.78 -11.68 -6.42
CA LEU A 130 4.51 -10.97 -6.62
C LEU A 130 4.24 -10.66 -8.10
N HIS A 131 4.49 -11.61 -8.99
CA HIS A 131 4.21 -11.51 -10.43
C HIS A 131 3.77 -12.87 -10.98
N TRP A 132 2.60 -12.93 -11.62
CA TRP A 132 2.05 -14.16 -12.21
C TRP A 132 2.55 -14.43 -13.64
N GLY A 133 3.40 -13.54 -14.17
CA GLY A 133 3.89 -13.57 -15.54
C GLY A 133 3.32 -12.43 -16.37
N TRP A 134 3.97 -12.16 -17.49
CA TRP A 134 3.73 -10.99 -18.35
C TRP A 134 2.25 -10.72 -18.67
N ALA A 135 1.48 -11.75 -19.02
CA ALA A 135 0.07 -11.61 -19.41
C ALA A 135 -0.90 -11.43 -18.24
N ALA A 136 -0.49 -11.81 -17.02
CA ALA A 136 -1.32 -11.72 -15.81
C ALA A 136 -0.91 -10.57 -14.88
N GLY A 137 0.31 -10.05 -15.04
CA GLY A 137 0.82 -8.90 -14.30
C GLY A 137 1.25 -9.20 -12.87
N TYR A 138 1.30 -8.15 -12.06
CA TYR A 138 1.71 -8.19 -10.66
C TYR A 138 0.56 -8.59 -9.73
N ILE A 139 0.93 -9.20 -8.60
CA ILE A 139 0.02 -9.41 -7.47
C ILE A 139 0.08 -8.14 -6.63
N PHE A 140 -0.97 -7.34 -6.66
CA PHE A 140 -1.07 -6.04 -6.00
C PHE A 140 -1.06 -6.17 -4.49
N SER A 141 -1.75 -7.17 -3.95
CA SER A 141 -1.85 -7.40 -2.52
C SER A 141 -2.04 -8.88 -2.20
N VAL A 142 -1.47 -9.28 -1.08
CA VAL A 142 -1.43 -10.65 -0.56
C VAL A 142 -1.88 -10.66 0.89
N TYR A 143 -2.88 -11.49 1.20
CA TYR A 143 -3.36 -11.75 2.56
C TYR A 143 -3.58 -13.25 2.71
N GLU A 144 -2.65 -13.93 3.38
CA GLU A 144 -2.69 -15.38 3.57
C GLU A 144 -2.58 -15.74 5.04
N GLY A 145 -3.26 -16.82 5.42
CA GLY A 145 -3.22 -17.31 6.78
C GLY A 145 -4.14 -18.50 7.02
N ARG A 146 -4.48 -18.68 8.29
CA ARG A 146 -5.33 -19.77 8.74
C ARG A 146 -6.24 -19.37 9.88
N LEU A 147 -7.45 -19.93 9.89
CA LEU A 147 -8.25 -20.07 11.10
C LEU A 147 -7.71 -21.26 11.89
N LEU A 148 -7.41 -21.06 13.17
CA LEU A 148 -6.98 -22.10 14.11
C LEU A 148 -8.19 -22.88 14.66
N THR A 149 -9.06 -23.32 13.75
CA THR A 149 -10.18 -24.25 13.99
C THR A 149 -9.69 -25.70 13.94
N GLU A 150 -10.58 -26.67 14.14
CA GLU A 150 -10.20 -28.09 13.97
C GLU A 150 -11.08 -28.83 12.93
N PRO A 151 -10.52 -29.22 11.78
CA PRO A 151 -9.14 -28.94 11.31
C PRO A 151 -8.93 -27.44 11.02
N ASN A 152 -7.67 -26.98 11.05
CA ASN A 152 -7.33 -25.62 10.61
C ASN A 152 -7.89 -25.35 9.20
N THR A 153 -8.41 -24.15 9.00
CA THR A 153 -8.91 -23.70 7.69
C THR A 153 -7.96 -22.68 7.10
N LEU A 154 -7.36 -22.98 5.95
CA LEU A 154 -6.46 -22.07 5.24
C LEU A 154 -7.25 -21.06 4.42
N PHE A 155 -6.74 -19.85 4.29
CA PHE A 155 -7.25 -18.86 3.36
C PHE A 155 -6.14 -18.11 2.63
N THR A 156 -6.42 -17.71 1.40
CA THR A 156 -5.50 -17.00 0.51
C THR A 156 -6.27 -15.98 -0.33
N TYR A 157 -5.98 -14.70 -0.12
CA TYR A 157 -6.50 -13.63 -0.97
C TYR A 157 -5.33 -12.95 -1.68
N HIS A 158 -5.25 -13.18 -2.98
CA HIS A 158 -4.32 -12.55 -3.88
C HIS A 158 -5.12 -11.74 -4.90
N ALA A 159 -4.99 -10.41 -4.84
CA ALA A 159 -5.52 -9.52 -5.85
C ALA A 159 -4.39 -9.02 -6.73
N GLY A 160 -4.57 -9.16 -8.03
CA GLY A 160 -3.86 -8.49 -9.12
C GLY A 160 -4.89 -8.17 -10.20
N ASP A 161 -4.46 -7.69 -11.37
CA ASP A 161 -5.34 -7.12 -12.41
C ASP A 161 -5.87 -5.71 -12.07
N ASP A 162 -5.98 -4.87 -13.09
CA ASP A 162 -6.32 -3.45 -12.96
C ASP A 162 -7.72 -3.23 -12.36
N LEU A 163 -8.65 -4.20 -12.51
CA LEU A 163 -9.96 -4.16 -11.87
C LEU A 163 -9.89 -4.18 -10.33
N THR A 164 -8.78 -4.68 -9.77
CA THR A 164 -8.57 -4.76 -8.32
C THR A 164 -7.72 -3.61 -7.77
N PHE A 165 -7.18 -2.74 -8.63
CA PHE A 165 -6.50 -1.53 -8.21
C PHE A 165 -7.46 -0.64 -7.40
N ARG A 166 -6.97 -0.08 -6.29
CA ARG A 166 -7.71 0.88 -5.47
C ARG A 166 -6.86 2.09 -5.16
N THR A 167 -7.51 3.14 -4.69
CA THR A 167 -6.83 4.36 -4.25
C THR A 167 -7.39 4.77 -2.91
N THR A 168 -6.53 5.03 -1.94
CA THR A 168 -6.93 5.60 -0.66
C THR A 168 -6.45 7.04 -0.56
N GLU A 169 -7.26 7.88 0.09
CA GLU A 169 -6.96 9.29 0.37
C GLU A 169 -7.06 9.51 1.87
N LEU A 170 -5.96 10.00 2.45
CA LEU A 170 -5.79 10.21 3.88
C LEU A 170 -5.50 11.70 4.09
N MET A 171 -6.38 12.37 4.83
CA MET A 171 -6.29 13.80 5.09
C MET A 171 -5.91 14.04 6.55
N TRP A 172 -5.03 14.99 6.81
CA TRP A 172 -4.75 15.48 8.15
C TRP A 172 -5.79 16.55 8.55
N GLU A 173 -6.14 16.61 9.83
CA GLU A 173 -7.01 17.68 10.35
C GLU A 173 -6.34 19.04 10.28
N GLU A 174 -5.03 19.08 10.50
CA GLU A 174 -4.22 20.30 10.48
C GLU A 174 -3.09 20.17 9.45
N PRO A 175 -2.90 21.17 8.57
CA PRO A 175 -1.82 21.17 7.61
C PRO A 175 -0.46 21.29 8.29
N TRP A 176 0.57 20.74 7.65
CA TRP A 176 1.96 20.81 8.12
C TRP A 176 2.89 21.34 7.02
N LEU A 177 4.03 21.90 7.43
CA LEU A 177 5.01 22.49 6.52
C LEU A 177 6.03 21.43 6.07
N LEU A 178 6.10 21.20 4.77
CA LEU A 178 7.19 20.47 4.12
C LEU A 178 8.23 21.48 3.63
N GLU A 179 9.35 21.57 4.34
CA GLU A 179 10.44 22.48 4.00
C GLU A 179 11.18 22.02 2.73
N CYS A 180 11.48 22.97 1.85
CA CYS A 180 12.17 22.73 0.59
C CYS A 180 13.56 22.10 0.83
N GLY A 181 13.78 20.91 0.28
CA GLY A 181 15.04 20.17 0.44
C GLY A 181 15.21 19.41 1.77
N SER A 182 14.17 19.37 2.62
CA SER A 182 14.19 18.57 3.86
C SER A 182 14.16 17.07 3.58
N LYS A 183 14.77 16.27 4.45
CA LYS A 183 14.83 14.80 4.36
C LYS A 183 14.38 14.09 5.63
N ASP A 184 13.95 14.84 6.64
CA ASP A 184 13.69 14.32 7.99
C ASP A 184 12.20 14.10 8.26
N HIS A 185 11.35 14.15 7.23
CA HIS A 185 9.90 13.97 7.35
C HIS A 185 9.54 12.49 7.34
N ASN A 186 8.92 12.04 8.43
CA ASN A 186 8.45 10.68 8.60
C ASN A 186 6.94 10.69 8.83
N ILE A 187 6.22 9.84 8.11
CA ILE A 187 4.79 9.59 8.25
C ILE A 187 4.61 8.10 8.50
N THR A 188 3.64 7.73 9.33
CA THR A 188 3.26 6.33 9.52
C THR A 188 1.84 6.11 9.00
N LEU A 189 1.70 5.20 8.04
CA LEU A 189 0.41 4.65 7.64
C LEU A 189 0.21 3.31 8.35
N VAL A 190 -1.03 3.06 8.76
CA VAL A 190 -1.41 1.84 9.46
C VAL A 190 -2.44 1.09 8.64
N LEU A 191 -2.19 -0.21 8.45
CA LEU A 191 -3.17 -1.14 7.91
C LEU A 191 -3.80 -1.92 9.07
N ASP A 192 -5.13 -1.86 9.21
CA ASP A 192 -5.84 -2.76 10.12
C ASP A 192 -6.17 -4.09 9.41
N ALA A 193 -5.39 -5.12 9.73
CA ALA A 193 -5.53 -6.45 9.14
C ALA A 193 -6.86 -7.14 9.51
N TYR A 194 -7.52 -6.72 10.59
CA TYR A 194 -8.88 -7.16 10.90
C TYR A 194 -9.88 -6.53 9.92
N GLU A 195 -9.77 -5.23 9.66
CA GLU A 195 -10.72 -4.52 8.78
C GLU A 195 -10.62 -4.97 7.31
N CYS A 196 -9.49 -5.56 6.91
CA CYS A 196 -9.33 -6.22 5.61
C CYS A 196 -10.36 -7.34 5.33
N LEU A 197 -10.98 -7.91 6.36
CA LEU A 197 -12.04 -8.92 6.24
C LEU A 197 -13.38 -8.48 6.84
N HIS A 198 -13.39 -7.35 7.56
CA HIS A 198 -14.53 -6.94 8.39
C HIS A 198 -14.81 -5.45 8.23
N GLY A 199 -15.87 -5.12 7.48
CA GLY A 199 -16.36 -3.76 7.33
C GLY A 199 -17.80 -3.60 7.80
N VAL A 200 -18.30 -2.36 7.80
CA VAL A 200 -19.67 -2.04 8.23
C VAL A 200 -20.73 -2.70 7.33
N ASN A 201 -20.43 -2.83 6.04
CA ASN A 201 -21.39 -3.31 5.03
C ASN A 201 -21.04 -4.69 4.45
N ASP A 202 -19.84 -5.21 4.73
CA ASP A 202 -19.38 -6.49 4.21
C ASP A 202 -18.50 -7.20 5.23
N THR A 203 -18.53 -8.52 5.23
CA THR A 203 -17.68 -9.37 6.04
C THR A 203 -17.34 -10.62 5.22
N ILE A 204 -16.06 -10.90 5.08
CA ILE A 204 -15.55 -12.10 4.43
C ILE A 204 -15.28 -13.12 5.53
N ASP A 205 -15.99 -14.25 5.48
CA ASP A 205 -15.74 -15.39 6.34
C ASP A 205 -14.76 -16.35 5.65
N PRO A 206 -13.52 -16.50 6.13
CA PRO A 206 -12.54 -17.38 5.49
C PRO A 206 -12.92 -18.87 5.47
N GLU A 207 -13.90 -19.30 6.26
CA GLU A 207 -14.44 -20.67 6.22
C GLU A 207 -15.40 -20.88 5.03
N ILE A 208 -16.07 -19.81 4.59
CA ILE A 208 -17.03 -19.84 3.48
C ILE A 208 -16.36 -19.45 2.16
N ASP A 209 -15.55 -18.39 2.20
CA ASP A 209 -14.90 -17.75 1.06
C ASP A 209 -13.37 -17.83 1.22
N PRO A 210 -12.74 -19.02 1.17
CA PRO A 210 -11.34 -19.20 1.59
C PRO A 210 -10.31 -18.69 0.59
N GLU A 211 -10.64 -18.59 -0.71
CA GLU A 211 -9.61 -18.30 -1.71
C GLU A 211 -10.05 -17.40 -2.86
N THR A 212 -9.14 -16.49 -3.22
CA THR A 212 -9.12 -15.84 -4.52
C THR A 212 -7.68 -15.57 -4.97
N HIS A 213 -7.44 -15.83 -6.24
CA HIS A 213 -6.25 -15.48 -7.02
C HIS A 213 -6.67 -14.55 -8.16
N THR A 214 -7.52 -13.58 -7.82
CA THR A 214 -8.25 -12.71 -8.75
C THR A 214 -9.21 -13.46 -9.66
N GLY A 215 -8.73 -14.13 -10.70
CA GLY A 215 -9.57 -14.66 -11.78
C GLY A 215 -10.41 -15.88 -11.39
N ASN A 216 -9.94 -16.72 -10.45
CA ASN A 216 -10.71 -17.89 -9.99
C ASN A 216 -11.99 -17.48 -9.22
N ASN A 217 -11.98 -16.30 -8.59
CA ASN A 217 -13.10 -15.75 -7.85
C ASN A 217 -13.03 -14.21 -7.80
N LEU A 218 -13.27 -13.57 -8.94
CA LEU A 218 -13.22 -12.11 -9.06
C LEU A 218 -14.22 -11.40 -8.11
N PRO A 219 -15.46 -11.88 -7.91
CA PRO A 219 -16.37 -11.28 -6.95
C PRO A 219 -15.79 -11.20 -5.53
N LEU A 220 -15.10 -12.25 -5.07
CA LEU A 220 -14.43 -12.24 -3.77
C LEU A 220 -13.20 -11.33 -3.75
N ALA A 221 -12.41 -11.30 -4.82
CA ALA A 221 -11.27 -10.38 -4.92
C ALA A 221 -11.72 -8.92 -4.79
N ILE A 222 -12.80 -8.53 -5.47
CA ILE A 222 -13.38 -7.18 -5.41
C ILE A 222 -13.86 -6.85 -3.99
N ARG A 223 -14.61 -7.74 -3.34
CA ARG A 223 -15.03 -7.56 -1.94
C ARG A 223 -13.84 -7.35 -1.02
N TRP A 224 -12.79 -8.15 -1.19
CA TRP A 224 -11.60 -8.08 -0.36
C TRP A 224 -10.83 -6.77 -0.56
N VAL A 225 -10.57 -6.36 -1.81
CA VAL A 225 -9.82 -5.10 -2.03
C VAL A 225 -10.61 -3.86 -1.62
N ASP A 226 -11.94 -3.91 -1.64
CA ASP A 226 -12.80 -2.82 -1.12
C ASP A 226 -12.68 -2.70 0.41
N LEU A 227 -12.63 -3.83 1.14
CA LEU A 227 -12.38 -3.83 2.58
C LEU A 227 -10.95 -3.38 2.90
N TYR A 228 -9.97 -3.94 2.20
CA TYR A 228 -8.56 -3.56 2.30
C TYR A 228 -8.32 -2.06 2.05
N GLN A 229 -8.98 -1.45 1.06
CA GLN A 229 -8.88 -0.01 0.81
C GLN A 229 -9.30 0.83 2.01
N ASN A 230 -10.36 0.41 2.70
CA ASN A 230 -10.92 1.13 3.84
C ASN A 230 -10.17 0.87 5.16
N ALA A 231 -9.32 -0.15 5.21
CA ALA A 231 -8.55 -0.54 6.39
C ALA A 231 -7.29 0.32 6.63
N TRP A 232 -7.01 1.27 5.75
CA TRP A 232 -5.87 2.16 5.84
C TRP A 232 -6.20 3.42 6.64
N SER A 233 -5.30 3.79 7.54
CA SER A 233 -5.35 5.06 8.26
C SER A 233 -3.98 5.71 8.36
N ILE A 234 -3.97 7.00 8.68
CA ILE A 234 -2.76 7.77 8.95
C ILE A 234 -2.65 8.02 10.45
N GLN A 235 -1.48 7.77 11.03
CA GLN A 235 -1.24 8.17 12.42
C GLN A 235 -0.97 9.68 12.48
N PRO A 236 -1.55 10.39 13.48
CA PRO A 236 -1.28 11.80 13.72
C PRO A 236 0.14 12.08 14.22
#